data_AF-A0A1S6HQZ8-F1
#
_entry.id   AF-A0A1S6HQZ8-F1
#
_cell.length_a   1.000
_cell.length_b   1.000
_cell.length_c   1.000
_cell.angle_alpha   90.00
_cell.angle_beta   90.00
_cell.angle_gamma   90.00
#
_symmetry.space_group_name_H-M   'P 1'
#
loop_
_entity.id
_entity.type
_entity.pdbx_description
1 polymer ?
#
loop_
_entity_poly.entity_id
_entity_poly.type
_entity_poly.pdbx_seq_one_letter_code
_entity_poly.pdbx_strand_id
1 'polypeptide(L)'
;MPVETWQERSLWSILYLGVFGSQIGFISYFYILQNLKASTVALVTLITPVFAMMLGAQLNDETITDSLVIGAMFVISGLGLYQFGETTIDSIRRKQLKKKSSELK
;
A
#
# COMPACT_ATOMS: atom_id res chain seq x y z
N MET A 1 5.66 39.97 4.92
CA MET A 1 4.81 38.85 4.46
C MET A 1 3.66 38.76 5.44
N PRO A 2 2.39 38.98 5.05
CA PRO A 2 1.28 38.84 5.98
C PRO A 2 1.27 37.38 6.43
N VAL A 3 1.34 37.15 7.75
CA VAL A 3 1.18 35.81 8.30
C VAL A 3 -0.30 35.50 8.15
N GLU A 4 -0.64 34.67 7.17
CA GLU A 4 -1.99 34.20 6.88
C GLU A 4 -2.66 33.79 8.20
N THR A 5 -3.66 34.55 8.61
CA THR A 5 -4.53 34.24 9.73
C THR A 5 -5.10 32.85 9.52
N TRP A 6 -5.10 32.01 10.56
CA TRP A 6 -5.66 30.65 10.54
C TRP A 6 -6.98 30.60 9.78
N GLN A 7 -6.95 30.17 8.52
CA GLN A 7 -8.15 30.08 7.69
C GLN A 7 -9.02 28.95 8.25
N GLU A 8 -10.32 29.20 8.45
CA GLU A 8 -11.26 28.21 9.00
C GLU A 8 -11.22 26.89 8.23
N ARG A 9 -11.05 26.96 6.90
CA ARG A 9 -10.89 25.80 6.03
C ARG A 9 -9.72 24.90 6.46
N SER A 10 -8.56 25.49 6.79
CA SER A 10 -7.38 24.73 7.21
C SER A 10 -7.61 24.03 8.55
N LEU A 11 -8.30 24.69 9.49
CA LEU A 11 -8.66 24.08 10.78
C LEU A 11 -9.60 22.88 10.59
N TRP A 12 -10.61 23.01 9.73
CA TRP A 12 -11.52 21.91 9.39
C TRP A 12 -10.82 20.76 8.66
N SER A 13 -9.91 21.04 7.73
CA SER A 13 -9.11 20.02 7.04
C SER A 13 -8.23 19.24 8.01
N ILE A 14 -7.59 19.91 8.97
CA ILE A 14 -6.77 19.25 10.02
C ILE A 14 -7.65 18.34 10.88
N LEU A 15 -8.82 18.83 11.31
CA LEU A 15 -9.74 18.05 12.13
C LEU A 15 -10.26 16.82 11.38
N TYR A 16 -10.61 16.98 10.10
CA TYR A 16 -11.01 15.90 9.22
C TYR A 16 -9.91 14.84 9.06
N LEU A 17 -8.68 15.26 8.71
CA LEU A 17 -7.55 14.35 8.54
C LEU A 17 -7.15 13.67 9.87
N GLY A 18 -7.21 14.38 10.98
CA GLY A 18 -6.91 13.83 12.31
C GLY A 18 -7.90 12.74 12.70
N VAL A 19 -9.19 12.95 12.50
CA VAL A 19 -10.24 11.99 12.88
C VAL A 19 -10.36 10.87 11.86
N PHE A 20 -10.58 11.19 10.59
CA PHE A 20 -10.87 10.19 9.55
C PHE A 20 -9.60 9.59 8.96
N GLY A 21 -8.64 10.43 8.57
CA GLY A 21 -7.40 9.99 7.93
C GLY A 21 -6.48 9.22 8.89
N SER A 22 -6.46 9.61 10.16
CA SER A 22 -5.61 9.00 11.19
C SER A 22 -6.40 8.10 12.14
N GLN A 23 -7.25 8.64 13.03
CA GLN A 23 -7.85 7.85 14.11
C GLN A 23 -8.64 6.64 13.60
N ILE A 24 -9.60 6.85 12.69
CA ILE A 24 -10.44 5.79 12.13
C ILE A 24 -9.63 4.88 11.21
N GLY A 25 -8.74 5.45 10.39
CA GLY A 25 -7.85 4.72 9.50
C GLY A 25 -6.96 3.73 10.26
N PHE A 26 -6.30 4.18 11.32
CA PHE A 26 -5.43 3.33 12.15
C PHE A 26 -6.21 2.26 12.91
N ILE A 27 -7.36 2.59 13.50
CA ILE A 27 -8.20 1.58 14.17
C ILE A 27 -8.59 0.48 13.18
N SER A 28 -9.01 0.86 11.98
CA SER A 28 -9.39 -0.09 10.92
C SER A 28 -8.20 -0.93 10.45
N TYR A 29 -7.02 -0.31 10.26
CA TYR A 29 -5.79 -1.00 9.90
C TYR A 29 -5.37 -2.02 10.96
N PHE A 30 -5.33 -1.63 12.23
CA PHE A 30 -4.97 -2.54 13.32
C PHE A 30 -6.01 -3.63 13.54
N TYR A 31 -7.29 -3.34 13.29
CA TYR A 31 -8.33 -4.35 13.32
C TYR A 31 -8.12 -5.41 12.23
N ILE A 32 -7.82 -4.98 11.00
CA ILE A 32 -7.49 -5.88 9.88
C ILE A 32 -6.23 -6.69 10.20
N LEU A 33 -5.20 -6.04 10.76
CA LEU A 33 -3.95 -6.69 11.13
C LEU A 33 -4.14 -7.80 12.18
N GLN A 34 -5.08 -7.62 13.11
CA GLN A 34 -5.39 -8.60 14.15
C GLN A 34 -6.24 -9.77 13.66
N ASN A 35 -7.09 -9.57 12.64
CA ASN A 35 -8.07 -10.56 12.21
C ASN A 35 -7.69 -11.31 10.93
N LEU A 36 -6.78 -10.77 10.11
CA LEU A 36 -6.41 -11.33 8.81
C LEU A 36 -4.96 -11.81 8.78
N LYS A 37 -4.68 -12.77 7.90
CA LYS A 37 -3.32 -13.27 7.67
C LYS A 37 -2.46 -12.18 7.02
N ALA A 38 -1.15 -12.23 7.27
CA ALA A 38 -0.18 -11.25 6.72
C ALA A 38 -0.31 -11.05 5.20
N SER A 39 -0.55 -12.12 4.44
CA SER A 39 -0.76 -12.03 2.98
C SER A 39 -1.96 -11.19 2.59
N THR A 40 -3.05 -11.18 3.37
CA THR A 40 -4.24 -10.39 3.08
C THR A 40 -4.04 -8.93 3.45
N VAL A 41 -3.41 -8.66 4.59
CA VAL A 41 -3.04 -7.31 5.02
C VAL A 41 -2.12 -6.66 3.99
N ALA A 42 -1.19 -7.42 3.41
CA ALA A 42 -0.31 -6.91 2.39
C ALA A 42 -0.99 -6.54 1.06
N LEU A 43 -2.18 -7.06 0.76
CA LEU A 43 -2.94 -6.60 -0.39
C LEU A 43 -3.38 -5.13 -0.23
N VAL A 44 -3.50 -4.65 1.01
CA VAL A 44 -3.83 -3.25 1.29
C VAL A 44 -2.74 -2.32 0.76
N THR A 45 -1.46 -2.66 0.89
CA THR A 45 -0.38 -1.81 0.36
C THR A 45 -0.34 -1.80 -1.17
N LEU A 46 -0.77 -2.89 -1.80
CA LEU A 46 -0.88 -3.00 -3.26
C LEU A 46 -2.07 -2.23 -3.84
N ILE A 47 -3.18 -2.14 -3.10
CA ILE A 47 -4.39 -1.46 -3.56
C ILE A 47 -4.36 0.06 -3.28
N THR A 48 -3.61 0.52 -2.27
CA THR A 48 -3.50 1.95 -1.91
C THR A 48 -3.13 2.87 -3.09
N PRO A 49 -2.12 2.58 -3.92
CA PRO A 49 -1.77 3.45 -5.06
C PRO A 49 -2.90 3.55 -6.10
N VAL A 50 -3.63 2.45 -6.32
CA VAL A 50 -4.76 2.41 -7.25
C VAL A 50 -5.90 3.31 -6.74
N PHE A 51 -6.23 3.21 -5.45
CA PHE A 51 -7.22 4.10 -4.84
C PHE A 51 -6.77 5.55 -4.81
N ALA A 52 -5.49 5.82 -4.54
CA ALA A 52 -4.94 7.17 -4.54
C ALA A 52 -5.09 7.82 -5.93
N MET A 53 -4.75 7.10 -7.01
CA MET A 53 -4.94 7.58 -8.37
C MET A 53 -6.41 7.76 -8.74
N MET A 54 -7.27 6.81 -8.36
CA MET A 54 -8.71 6.89 -8.63
C MET A 54 -9.33 8.11 -7.94
N LEU A 55 -9.02 8.32 -6.65
CA LEU A 55 -9.51 9.46 -5.89
C LEU A 55 -8.92 10.78 -6.37
N GLY A 56 -7.63 10.81 -6.75
CA GLY A 56 -6.99 11.99 -7.34
C GLY A 56 -7.67 12.39 -8.65
N ALA A 57 -7.95 11.44 -9.53
CA ALA A 57 -8.64 11.70 -10.78
C ALA A 57 -10.10 12.13 -10.57
N GLN A 58 -10.82 11.57 -9.60
CA GLN A 58 -12.24 11.87 -9.37
C GLN A 58 -12.51 13.12 -8.52
N LEU A 59 -11.66 13.41 -7.53
CA LEU A 59 -11.89 14.49 -6.56
C LEU A 59 -11.02 15.71 -6.83
N ASN A 60 -9.85 15.52 -7.43
CA ASN A 60 -8.89 16.59 -7.72
C ASN A 60 -8.82 16.92 -9.23
N ASP A 61 -9.69 16.30 -10.04
CA ASP A 61 -9.73 16.43 -11.51
C ASP A 61 -8.35 16.22 -12.18
N GLU A 62 -7.51 15.35 -11.60
CA GLU A 62 -6.18 15.07 -12.13
C GLU A 62 -6.27 14.27 -13.43
N THR A 63 -5.66 14.80 -14.49
CA THR A 63 -5.53 14.09 -15.76
C THR A 63 -4.58 12.90 -15.60
N ILE A 64 -5.12 11.69 -15.75
CA ILE A 64 -4.30 10.46 -15.77
C ILE A 64 -3.49 10.46 -17.07
N THR A 65 -2.20 10.75 -16.96
CA THR A 65 -1.24 10.70 -18.06
C THR A 65 -0.59 9.32 -18.16
N ASP A 66 -0.11 8.96 -19.36
CA ASP A 66 0.58 7.70 -19.60
C ASP A 66 1.80 7.52 -18.67
N SER A 67 2.53 8.62 -18.41
CA SER A 67 3.67 8.64 -17.48
C SER A 67 3.26 8.26 -16.05
N LEU A 68 2.10 8.73 -15.58
CA LEU A 68 1.58 8.40 -14.26
C LEU A 68 1.20 6.93 -14.16
N VAL A 69 0.58 6.37 -15.20
CA VAL A 69 0.23 4.94 -15.28
C VAL A 69 1.50 4.08 -15.26
N ILE A 70 2.52 4.44 -16.05
CA ILE A 70 3.80 3.72 -16.06
C ILE A 70 4.46 3.75 -14.68
N GLY A 71 4.50 4.92 -14.03
CA GLY A 71 5.02 5.07 -12.67
C GLY A 71 4.26 4.21 -11.66
N ALA A 72 2.93 4.20 -11.74
CA ALA A 72 2.09 3.36 -10.88
C ALA A 72 2.34 1.86 -11.11
N MET A 73 2.50 1.43 -12.37
CA MET A 73 2.85 0.06 -12.70
C MET A 73 4.20 -0.35 -12.11
N PHE A 74 5.20 0.53 -12.13
CA PHE A 74 6.48 0.28 -11.46
C PHE A 74 6.33 0.13 -9.94
N VAL A 75 5.55 1.00 -9.29
CA VAL A 75 5.31 0.93 -7.84
C VAL A 75 4.58 -0.36 -7.46
N ILE A 76 3.50 -0.70 -8.16
CA ILE A 76 2.73 -1.93 -7.91
C ILE A 76 3.60 -3.16 -8.14
N SER A 77 4.40 -3.19 -9.21
CA SER A 77 5.30 -4.31 -9.50
C SER A 77 6.37 -4.47 -8.41
N GLY A 78 6.98 -3.36 -7.98
CA GLY A 78 7.99 -3.37 -6.92
C GLY A 78 7.42 -3.85 -5.58
N LEU A 79 6.24 -3.36 -5.19
CA LEU A 79 5.54 -3.80 -3.99
C LEU A 79 5.13 -5.27 -4.07
N GLY A 80 4.67 -5.73 -5.24
CA GLY A 80 4.30 -7.13 -5.46
C GLY A 80 5.51 -8.05 -5.31
N LEU A 81 6.64 -7.69 -5.94
CA LEU A 81 7.88 -8.46 -5.80
C LEU A 81 8.40 -8.48 -4.36
N TYR A 82 8.34 -7.34 -3.65
CA TYR A 82 8.73 -7.26 -2.25
C TYR A 82 7.86 -8.19 -1.39
N GLN A 83 6.54 -8.14 -1.57
CA GLN A 83 5.61 -8.87 -0.74
C GLN A 83 5.61 -10.39 -1.00
N PHE A 84 5.73 -10.81 -2.26
CA PHE A 84 5.68 -12.23 -2.65
C PHE A 84 7.06 -12.87 -2.78
N GLY A 85 8.13 -12.08 -2.77
CA GLY A 85 9.52 -12.51 -2.95
C GLY A 85 9.96 -13.53 -1.91
N GLU A 86 9.73 -13.27 -0.62
CA GLU A 86 10.16 -14.18 0.46
C GLU A 86 9.48 -15.55 0.38
N THR A 87 8.17 -15.58 0.14
CA THR A 87 7.40 -16.83 0.00
C THR A 87 7.89 -17.64 -1.20
N THR A 88 8.21 -16.95 -2.30
CA THR A 88 8.72 -17.57 -3.53
C THR A 88 10.11 -18.16 -3.31
N ILE A 89 11.03 -17.38 -2.71
CA ILE A 89 12.41 -17.79 -2.42
C ILE A 89 12.44 -18.99 -1.46
N ASP A 90 11.61 -18.99 -0.41
CA ASP A 90 11.53 -20.09 0.54
C ASP A 90 11.04 -21.39 -0.11
N SER A 91 10.06 -21.30 -1.00
CA SER A 91 9.54 -22.46 -1.72
C SER A 91 10.58 -23.08 -2.67
N ILE A 92 11.39 -22.24 -3.32
CA ILE A 92 12.48 -22.67 -4.23
C ILE A 92 13.60 -23.34 -3.44
N ARG A 93 14.02 -22.73 -2.31
CA ARG A 93 15.07 -23.29 -1.44
C ARG A 93 14.69 -24.66 -0.87
N ARG A 94 13.43 -24.83 -0.43
CA ARG A 94 12.94 -26.13 0.07
C ARG A 94 12.95 -27.22 -0.99
N LYS A 95 12.59 -26.90 -2.24
CA LYS A 95 12.64 -27.85 -3.37
C LYS A 95 14.07 -28.31 -3.67
N GLN A 96 15.04 -27.39 -3.62
CA GLN A 96 16.45 -27.74 -3.83
C GLN A 96 17.02 -28.62 -2.71
N LEU A 97 16.68 -28.35 -1.44
CA LEU A 97 17.12 -29.17 -0.30
C LEU A 97 16.58 -30.61 -0.38
N LYS A 98 15.29 -30.78 -0.74
CA LYS A 98 14.71 -32.12 -0.95
C LYS A 98 15.37 -32.87 -2.10
N LYS A 99 15.65 -32.19 -3.22
CA LYS A 99 16.35 -32.80 -4.37
C LYS A 99 17.75 -33.29 -3.97
N LYS A 100 18.52 -32.44 -3.28
CA LYS A 100 19.88 -32.79 -2.82
C LYS A 100 19.90 -33.97 -1.84
N SER A 101 18.93 -34.07 -0.93
CA SER A 101 18.84 -35.20 0.02
C SER A 101 18.43 -36.53 -0.64
N SER A 102 17.82 -36.50 -1.83
CA SER A 102 17.46 -37.69 -2.61
C SER A 102 18.62 -38.24 -3.43
N GLU A 103 19.58 -37.38 -3.83
CA GLU A 103 20.79 -37.78 -4.56
C GLU A 103 21.89 -38.34 -3.64
N LEU A 104 21.77 -38.09 -2.32
CA LEU A 104 22.70 -38.55 -1.28
C LEU A 104 22.31 -39.89 -0.63
N LYS A 105 21.17 -40.48 -1.00
CA LYS A 105 20.71 -41.81 -0.57
C LYS A 105 20.84 -42.79 -1.73
#